data_AF-A0A812G0P9-F1
#
_entry.id   AF-A0A812G0P9-F1
#
_cell.length_a   1.000
_cell.length_b   1.000
_cell.length_c   1.000
_cell.angle_alpha   90.00
_cell.angle_beta   90.00
_cell.angle_gamma   90.00
#
_symmetry.space_group_name_H-M   'P 1'
#
loop_
_entity.id
_entity.type
_entity.pdbx_description
1 polymer ?
#
loop_
_entity_poly.entity_id
_entity_poly.type
_entity_poly.pdbx_seq_one_letter_code
_entity_poly.pdbx_strand_id
1 'polypeptide(L)'
;MDIPDRFKNVRYVSSRIPGCKDDSDLTLGANCQVFAYNLLRDFGLNPPNYRSSELWDDSEFSEVVTEFKPLDIMMYNDSTDSYGAHVGVYVGNGLVYHLSLSNGVPMFERHLDLLQQSKYQFFIGAKRIKQFGA
;
A
#
# COMPACT_ATOMS: atom_id res chain seq x y z
N MET A 1 12.27 5.10 -9.45
CA MET A 1 11.40 3.99 -9.86
C MET A 1 10.37 4.55 -10.82
N ASP A 2 10.17 3.92 -11.98
CA ASP A 2 9.23 4.41 -12.99
C ASP A 2 7.87 3.73 -12.79
N ILE A 3 6.80 4.50 -12.61
CA ILE A 3 5.47 3.96 -12.27
C ILE A 3 4.69 3.65 -13.54
N PRO A 4 4.18 2.41 -13.73
CA PRO A 4 3.43 2.07 -14.93
C PRO A 4 2.18 2.94 -15.13
N ASP A 5 1.85 3.27 -16.39
CA ASP A 5 0.77 4.20 -16.74
C ASP A 5 -0.59 3.82 -16.16
N ARG A 6 -0.88 2.51 -16.04
CA ARG A 6 -2.13 2.01 -15.47
C ARG A 6 -2.37 2.43 -14.01
N PHE A 7 -1.33 2.88 -13.31
CA PHE A 7 -1.46 3.37 -11.92
C PHE A 7 -1.68 4.87 -11.83
N LYS A 8 -1.65 5.64 -12.92
CA LYS A 8 -1.69 7.11 -12.84
C LYS A 8 -3.09 7.68 -12.56
N ASN A 9 -4.15 6.99 -13.00
CA ASN A 9 -5.53 7.51 -12.97
C ASN A 9 -6.54 6.58 -12.27
N VAL A 10 -6.08 5.67 -11.42
CA VAL A 10 -6.95 4.70 -10.74
C VAL A 10 -7.91 5.39 -9.78
N ARG A 11 -9.22 5.18 -9.94
CA ARG A 11 -10.22 5.79 -9.06
C ARG A 11 -10.31 5.04 -7.74
N TYR A 12 -10.41 5.79 -6.64
CA TYR A 12 -10.66 5.19 -5.33
C TYR A 12 -12.07 4.58 -5.27
N VAL A 13 -12.15 3.31 -4.87
CA VAL A 13 -13.41 2.59 -4.64
C VAL A 13 -13.28 1.76 -3.37
N SER A 14 -14.01 2.15 -2.31
CA SER A 14 -13.88 1.55 -0.97
C SER A 14 -14.25 0.06 -0.91
N SER A 15 -15.19 -0.39 -1.73
CA SER A 15 -15.66 -1.78 -1.77
C SER A 15 -14.66 -2.74 -2.44
N ARG A 16 -13.66 -2.22 -3.15
CA ARG A 16 -12.64 -3.02 -3.83
C ARG A 16 -11.50 -3.35 -2.88
N ILE A 17 -11.75 -4.35 -2.03
CA ILE A 17 -10.81 -4.88 -1.04
C ILE A 17 -9.94 -6.01 -1.63
N PRO A 18 -8.80 -6.37 -0.98
CA PRO A 18 -7.94 -7.46 -1.42
C PRO A 18 -8.72 -8.76 -1.69
N GLY A 19 -8.40 -9.44 -2.80
CA GLY A 19 -9.08 -10.67 -3.20
C GLY A 19 -10.48 -10.51 -3.81
N CYS A 20 -10.95 -9.28 -4.07
CA CYS A 20 -12.19 -9.08 -4.82
C CYS A 20 -12.09 -9.64 -6.26
N LYS A 21 -13.24 -9.93 -6.87
CA LYS A 21 -13.28 -10.38 -8.26
C LYS A 21 -12.60 -9.35 -9.17
N ASP A 22 -11.78 -9.83 -10.11
CA ASP A 22 -11.04 -9.02 -11.09
C ASP A 22 -10.12 -7.97 -10.44
N ASP A 23 -9.47 -8.30 -9.30
CA ASP A 23 -8.64 -7.37 -8.51
C ASP A 23 -7.48 -6.73 -9.28
N SER A 24 -7.00 -7.38 -10.34
CA SER A 24 -5.95 -6.87 -11.22
C SER A 24 -6.42 -5.80 -12.21
N ASP A 25 -7.72 -5.75 -12.52
CA ASP A 25 -8.29 -4.73 -13.38
C ASP A 25 -8.53 -3.43 -12.59
N LEU A 26 -7.56 -2.52 -12.70
CA LEU A 26 -7.60 -1.21 -12.05
C LEU A 26 -8.51 -0.20 -12.76
N THR A 27 -9.06 -0.52 -13.94
CA THR A 27 -10.05 0.34 -14.60
C THR A 27 -11.37 0.38 -13.83
N LEU A 28 -11.65 -0.68 -13.07
CA LEU A 28 -12.77 -0.79 -12.13
C LEU A 28 -12.51 -0.06 -10.80
N GLY A 29 -11.36 0.61 -10.66
CA GLY A 29 -10.92 1.27 -9.44
C GLY A 29 -10.31 0.30 -8.41
N ALA A 30 -9.89 0.86 -7.27
CA ALA A 30 -9.27 0.11 -6.18
C ALA A 30 -9.41 0.86 -4.84
N ASN A 31 -9.33 0.13 -3.72
CA ASN A 31 -8.99 0.76 -2.45
C ASN A 31 -7.45 0.88 -2.29
N CYS A 32 -7.00 1.41 -1.15
CA CYS A 32 -5.57 1.59 -0.87
C CYS A 32 -4.76 0.28 -0.95
N GLN A 33 -5.26 -0.82 -0.39
CA GLN A 33 -4.57 -2.11 -0.37
C GLN A 33 -4.54 -2.76 -1.75
N VAL A 34 -5.66 -2.82 -2.48
CA VAL A 34 -5.71 -3.39 -3.84
C VAL A 34 -4.78 -2.63 -4.78
N PHE A 35 -4.76 -1.30 -4.65
CA PHE A 35 -3.84 -0.46 -5.41
C PHE A 35 -2.38 -0.78 -5.09
N ALA A 36 -2.02 -0.81 -3.81
CA ALA A 36 -0.65 -1.11 -3.38
C ALA A 36 -0.21 -2.52 -3.82
N TYR A 37 -1.05 -3.54 -3.62
CA TYR A 37 -0.72 -4.92 -3.97
C TYR A 37 -0.57 -5.13 -5.47
N ASN A 38 -1.42 -4.51 -6.29
CA ASN A 38 -1.23 -4.55 -7.73
C ASN A 38 0.04 -3.82 -8.18
N LEU A 39 0.40 -2.72 -7.53
CA LEU A 39 1.67 -2.06 -7.82
C LEU A 39 2.83 -3.01 -7.55
N LEU A 40 2.85 -3.67 -6.39
CA LEU A 40 3.88 -4.66 -6.06
C LEU A 40 3.94 -5.81 -7.08
N ARG A 41 2.78 -6.31 -7.53
CA ARG A 41 2.68 -7.37 -8.55
C ARG A 41 3.26 -6.95 -9.89
N ASP A 42 3.06 -5.71 -10.32
CA ASP A 42 3.66 -5.19 -11.55
C ASP A 42 5.19 -5.10 -11.46
N PHE A 43 5.75 -5.07 -10.24
CA PHE A 43 7.19 -5.17 -10.00
C PHE A 43 7.66 -6.58 -9.64
N GLY A 44 6.83 -7.61 -9.89
CA GLY A 44 7.18 -9.02 -9.73
C GLY A 44 7.11 -9.55 -8.30
N LEU A 45 6.51 -8.80 -7.37
CA LEU A 45 6.28 -9.24 -5.99
C LEU A 45 4.88 -9.85 -5.85
N ASN A 46 4.73 -10.87 -5.00
CA ASN A 46 3.46 -11.57 -4.81
C ASN A 46 2.91 -11.39 -3.39
N PRO A 47 2.39 -10.20 -3.03
CA PRO A 47 1.75 -10.02 -1.73
C PRO A 47 0.47 -10.86 -1.63
N PRO A 48 0.23 -11.53 -0.49
CA PRO A 48 -1.04 -12.20 -0.22
C PRO A 48 -2.19 -11.18 -0.15
N ASN A 49 -3.42 -11.65 -0.39
CA ASN A 49 -4.63 -10.81 -0.36
C ASN A 49 -5.13 -10.52 1.07
N TYR A 50 -4.21 -10.17 1.96
CA TYR A 50 -4.50 -9.89 3.36
C TYR A 50 -5.15 -8.53 3.57
N ARG A 51 -6.00 -8.43 4.59
CA ARG A 51 -6.44 -7.17 5.19
C ARG A 51 -5.31 -6.57 6.03
N SER A 52 -5.45 -5.31 6.42
CA SER A 52 -4.37 -4.57 7.09
C SER A 52 -3.86 -5.25 8.36
N SER A 53 -4.73 -5.82 9.20
CA SER A 53 -4.29 -6.56 10.39
C SER A 53 -3.55 -7.84 10.05
N GLU A 54 -4.08 -8.63 9.12
CA GLU A 54 -3.44 -9.86 8.63
C GLU A 54 -2.05 -9.57 8.02
N LEU A 55 -1.92 -8.48 7.26
CA LEU A 55 -0.63 -8.02 6.72
C LEU A 55 0.36 -7.63 7.83
N TRP A 56 -0.11 -6.99 8.89
CA TRP A 56 0.76 -6.62 10.01
C TRP A 56 1.29 -7.86 10.74
N ASP A 57 0.39 -8.80 11.04
CA ASP A 57 0.68 -10.04 11.77
C ASP A 57 1.44 -11.07 10.93
N ASP A 58 1.41 -10.96 9.59
CA ASP A 58 2.14 -11.85 8.69
C ASP A 58 3.65 -11.80 8.95
N SER A 59 4.24 -12.97 9.16
CA SER A 59 5.69 -13.13 9.21
C SER A 59 6.18 -14.19 8.23
N GLU A 60 5.26 -14.78 7.45
CA GLU A 60 5.55 -15.80 6.47
C GLU A 60 5.96 -15.15 5.15
N PHE A 61 5.09 -14.31 4.57
CA PHE A 61 5.27 -13.72 3.24
C PHE A 61 5.92 -12.33 3.25
N SER A 62 5.98 -11.69 4.40
CA SER A 62 6.57 -10.38 4.58
C SER A 62 7.37 -10.29 5.89
N GLU A 63 8.21 -9.26 5.97
CA GLU A 63 9.00 -8.94 7.15
C GLU A 63 8.81 -7.47 7.53
N VAL A 64 8.94 -7.16 8.82
CA VAL A 64 8.94 -5.77 9.31
C VAL A 64 10.29 -5.15 9.01
N VAL A 65 10.29 -3.91 8.49
CA VAL A 65 11.52 -3.19 8.15
C VAL A 65 11.54 -1.79 8.76
N THR A 66 12.72 -1.34 9.16
CA THR A 66 12.97 0.02 9.69
C THR A 66 13.74 0.90 8.71
N GLU A 67 14.50 0.29 7.79
CA GLU A 67 15.17 0.96 6.68
C GLU A 67 14.37 0.79 5.40
N PHE A 68 13.71 1.87 4.97
CA PHE A 68 12.79 1.84 3.82
C PHE A 68 13.53 1.75 2.50
N LYS A 69 13.11 0.80 1.67
CA LYS A 69 13.54 0.59 0.28
C LYS A 69 12.33 0.66 -0.64
N PRO A 70 12.50 1.05 -1.91
CA PRO A 70 11.41 1.01 -2.89
C PRO A 70 10.69 -0.35 -2.85
N LEU A 71 9.36 -0.31 -2.99
CA LEU A 71 8.44 -1.45 -2.88
C LEU A 71 8.10 -1.90 -1.44
N ASP A 72 8.58 -1.22 -0.41
CA ASP A 72 8.07 -1.45 0.95
C ASP A 72 6.64 -0.94 1.10
N ILE A 73 5.82 -1.71 1.78
CA ILE A 73 4.45 -1.36 2.14
C ILE A 73 4.50 -0.49 3.39
N MET A 74 3.91 0.71 3.32
CA MET A 74 3.84 1.67 4.41
C MET A 74 2.43 1.67 5.00
N MET A 75 2.30 1.51 6.31
CA MET A 75 1.01 1.40 7.00
C MET A 75 0.80 2.56 7.98
N TYR A 76 -0.34 3.24 7.85
CA TYR A 76 -0.71 4.40 8.66
C TYR A 76 -2.12 4.28 9.19
N ASN A 77 -2.41 4.91 10.32
CA ASN A 77 -3.76 4.96 10.85
C ASN A 77 -4.00 6.22 11.71
N ASP A 78 -5.23 6.38 12.18
CA ASP A 78 -5.64 7.40 13.15
C ASP A 78 -5.49 6.94 14.61
N SER A 79 -5.03 5.71 14.80
CA SER A 79 -4.72 5.06 16.07
C SER A 79 -3.50 4.15 15.93
N THR A 80 -3.03 3.54 17.03
CA THR A 80 -1.93 2.58 16.99
C THR A 80 -2.35 1.18 16.51
N ASP A 81 -3.59 0.99 16.09
CA ASP A 81 -4.13 -0.29 15.65
C ASP A 81 -3.82 -0.54 14.16
N SER A 82 -3.48 -1.78 13.79
CA SER A 82 -3.32 -2.18 12.39
C SER A 82 -4.66 -2.37 11.67
N TYR A 83 -5.76 -2.54 12.41
CA TYR A 83 -7.09 -2.68 11.86
C TYR A 83 -7.54 -1.41 11.14
N GLY A 84 -7.93 -1.56 9.87
CA GLY A 84 -8.34 -0.44 9.02
C GLY A 84 -7.21 0.46 8.54
N ALA A 85 -5.95 0.09 8.77
CA ALA A 85 -4.81 0.92 8.39
C ALA A 85 -4.81 1.25 6.89
N HIS A 86 -4.51 2.51 6.60
CA HIS A 86 -4.25 3.00 5.26
C HIS A 86 -2.90 2.49 4.76
N VAL A 87 -2.87 2.06 3.50
CA VAL A 87 -1.69 1.44 2.88
C VAL A 87 -1.20 2.27 1.70
N GLY A 88 0.12 2.44 1.63
CA GLY A 88 0.83 2.99 0.48
C GLY A 88 2.11 2.20 0.19
N VAL A 89 2.77 2.52 -0.93
CA VAL A 89 4.04 1.88 -1.31
C VAL A 89 5.14 2.94 -1.29
N TYR A 90 6.23 2.68 -0.58
CA TYR A 90 7.41 3.52 -0.60
C TYR A 90 8.10 3.42 -1.97
N VAL A 91 8.38 4.55 -2.61
CA VAL A 91 8.97 4.61 -3.96
C VAL A 91 10.39 5.20 -3.97
N GLY A 92 10.96 5.43 -2.78
CA GLY A 92 12.28 6.03 -2.60
C GLY A 92 12.22 7.51 -2.21
N ASN A 93 13.35 8.06 -1.74
CA ASN A 93 13.53 9.47 -1.41
C ASN A 93 12.46 10.05 -0.45
N GLY A 94 11.99 9.26 0.51
CA GLY A 94 10.97 9.71 1.46
C GLY A 94 9.55 9.75 0.89
N LEU A 95 9.33 9.35 -0.37
CA LEU A 95 8.03 9.40 -1.04
C LEU A 95 7.27 8.08 -0.93
N VAL A 96 5.96 8.22 -0.74
CA VAL A 96 4.99 7.14 -0.69
C VAL A 96 3.97 7.39 -1.80
N TYR A 97 3.79 6.39 -2.64
CA TYR A 97 2.75 6.38 -3.65
C TYR A 97 1.53 5.64 -3.10
N HIS A 98 0.41 6.33 -3.01
CA HIS A 98 -0.78 5.82 -2.34
C HIS A 98 -2.07 6.31 -3.03
N LEU A 99 -3.14 5.55 -2.84
CA LEU A 99 -4.48 5.87 -3.29
C LEU A 99 -5.40 5.90 -2.06
N SER A 100 -6.11 7.00 -1.85
CA SER A 100 -6.96 7.20 -0.67
C SER A 100 -8.32 7.78 -1.04
N LEU A 101 -9.29 7.65 -0.13
CA LEU A 101 -10.62 8.24 -0.30
C LEU A 101 -10.55 9.77 -0.48
N SER A 102 -9.69 10.45 0.29
CA SER A 102 -9.59 11.91 0.23
C SER A 102 -9.00 12.42 -1.08
N ASN A 103 -8.06 11.67 -1.66
CA ASN A 103 -7.36 12.10 -2.87
C ASN A 103 -8.15 11.68 -4.12
N GLY A 104 -8.91 10.59 -4.04
CA GLY A 104 -9.76 10.05 -5.13
C GLY A 104 -9.00 9.42 -6.29
N VAL A 105 -7.73 9.80 -6.47
CA VAL A 105 -6.75 9.28 -7.43
C VAL A 105 -5.39 9.12 -6.75
N PRO A 106 -4.45 8.37 -7.36
CA PRO A 106 -3.16 8.10 -6.74
C PRO A 106 -2.28 9.35 -6.70
N MET A 107 -1.49 9.47 -5.65
CA MET A 107 -0.63 10.62 -5.40
C MET A 107 0.68 10.18 -4.78
N PHE A 108 1.74 10.93 -5.09
CA PHE A 108 2.99 10.86 -4.34
C PHE A 108 2.92 11.86 -3.19
N GLU A 109 3.14 11.37 -1.98
CA GLU A 109 3.20 12.20 -0.78
C GLU A 109 4.43 11.83 0.03
N ARG A 110 5.04 12.79 0.74
CA ARG A 110 6.17 12.46 1.62
C ARG A 110 5.65 11.71 2.83
N HIS A 111 6.39 10.69 3.25
CA HIS A 111 6.13 9.97 4.49
C HIS A 111 5.90 10.94 5.68
N LEU A 112 6.76 11.96 5.82
CA LEU A 112 6.64 12.95 6.90
C LEU A 112 5.43 13.88 6.77
N ASP A 113 4.88 14.09 5.58
CA ASP A 113 3.67 14.89 5.39
C ASP A 113 2.42 14.07 5.75
N LEU A 114 2.41 12.77 5.41
CA LEU A 114 1.35 11.85 5.84
C LEU A 114 1.20 11.84 7.36
N LEU A 115 2.31 11.82 8.11
CA LEU A 115 2.30 11.84 9.58
C LEU A 115 1.73 13.12 10.19
N GLN A 116 1.62 14.21 9.42
CA GLN A 116 1.00 15.45 9.86
C GLN A 116 -0.53 15.45 9.67
N GLN A 117 -1.08 14.49 8.94
CA GLN A 117 -2.52 14.35 8.75
C GLN A 117 -3.12 13.51 9.89
N SER A 118 -4.15 14.02 10.56
CA SER A 118 -4.78 13.36 11.73
C SER A 118 -5.18 11.90 11.48
N LYS A 119 -5.64 11.58 10.27
CA LYS A 119 -6.05 10.23 9.85
C LYS A 119 -4.89 9.24 9.61
N TYR A 120 -3.64 9.73 9.51
CA TYR A 120 -2.45 8.94 9.20
C TYR A 120 -1.30 9.21 10.19
N GLN A 121 -1.57 9.96 11.25
CA GLN A 121 -0.55 10.44 12.20
C GLN A 121 0.15 9.29 12.95
N PHE A 122 -0.49 8.13 13.05
CA PHE A 122 0.12 6.94 13.63
C PHE A 122 0.72 6.06 12.53
N PHE A 123 2.04 6.02 12.47
CA PHE A 123 2.74 5.05 11.64
C PHE A 123 2.75 3.69 12.33
N ILE A 124 2.06 2.71 11.75
CA ILE A 124 2.02 1.35 12.28
C ILE A 124 3.37 0.66 12.02
N GLY A 125 3.90 0.85 10.82
CA GLY A 125 5.19 0.31 10.42
C GLY A 125 5.30 0.11 8.91
N ALA A 126 6.41 -0.48 8.49
CA ALA A 126 6.64 -0.88 7.11
C ALA A 126 6.83 -2.40 7.00
N LYS A 127 6.29 -2.97 5.93
CA LYS A 127 6.41 -4.40 5.60
C LYS A 127 7.07 -4.56 4.24
N ARG A 128 8.05 -5.46 4.14
CA ARG A 128 8.69 -5.84 2.88
C ARG A 128 8.22 -7.22 2.47
N ILE A 129 7.76 -7.38 1.23
CA ILE A 129 7.39 -8.69 0.68
C ILE A 129 8.66 -9.50 0.44
N LYS A 130 8.68 -10.73 0.95
CA LYS A 130 9.78 -11.66 0.70
C LYS A 130 9.69 -12.18 -0.73
N GLN A 131 10.81 -12.15 -1.44
CA GLN A 131 10.93 -12.86 -2.70
C GLN A 131 11.29 -14.31 -2.39
N PHE A 132 10.37 -15.22 -2.66
CA PHE A 132 10.70 -16.65 -2.71
C PHE A 132 11.28 -16.91 -4.10
N GLY A 133 12.48 -17.48 -4.14
CA GLY A 133 13.27 -17.61 -5.37
C GLY A 133 12.52 -18.28 -6.52
N ALA A 134 12.85 -17.84 -7.74
CA ALA A 134 12.49 -18.48 -9.00
C ALA A 134 13.09 -19.89 -9.13
#